data_AF-M3JVM4-F1
#
_entry.id   AF-M3JVM4-F1
#
_cell.length_a   1.000
_cell.length_b   1.000
_cell.length_c   1.000
_cell.angle_alpha   90.00
_cell.angle_beta   90.00
_cell.angle_gamma   90.00
#
_symmetry.space_group_name_H-M   'P 1'
#
loop_
_entity.id
_entity.type
_entity.pdbx_description
1 polymer ?
#
loop_
_entity_poly.entity_id
_entity_poly.type
_entity_poly.pdbx_seq_one_letter_code
_entity_poly.pdbx_strand_id
1 'polypeptide(L)'
;MLLAGGSATVADLTGMHPVAAILLLPLGVVVYTLFGGIKATFLTDYAHTVVLIIIIIIFGFSTWATSHKLGSPGVVWDIITKVAEESPVE
;
A
#
# COMPACT_ATOMS: atom_id res chain seq x y z
N MET A 1 2.73 -9.34 -6.83
CA MET A 1 3.64 -8.34 -7.43
C MET A 1 4.05 -7.30 -6.38
N LEU A 2 4.71 -7.70 -5.28
CA LEU A 2 5.02 -6.78 -4.18
C LEU A 2 6.13 -5.78 -4.54
N LEU A 3 7.21 -6.24 -5.19
CA LEU A 3 8.29 -5.36 -5.63
C LEU A 3 7.86 -4.42 -6.76
N ALA A 4 7.08 -4.91 -7.72
CA ALA A 4 6.55 -4.08 -8.80
C ALA A 4 5.55 -3.03 -8.28
N GLY A 5 4.64 -3.42 -7.38
CA GLY A 5 3.72 -2.49 -6.72
C GLY A 5 4.46 -1.44 -5.89
N GLY A 6 5.44 -1.86 -5.07
CA GLY A 6 6.29 -0.95 -4.31
C GLY A 6 7.08 0.00 -5.20
N SER A 7 7.62 -0.48 -6.32
CA SER A 7 8.35 0.36 -7.28
C SER A 7 7.46 1.40 -7.96
N ALA A 8 6.20 1.07 -8.25
CA ALA A 8 5.23 2.01 -8.80
C ALA A 8 4.89 3.09 -7.77
N THR A 9 4.62 2.71 -6.51
CA THR A 9 4.34 3.67 -5.44
C THR A 9 5.53 4.62 -5.20
N VAL A 10 6.77 4.11 -5.22
CA VAL A 10 7.95 4.98 -5.10
C VAL A 10 8.07 5.91 -6.30
N ALA A 11 7.82 5.44 -7.52
CA ALA A 11 7.80 6.27 -8.72
C ALA A 11 6.75 7.38 -8.62
N ASP A 12 5.53 7.06 -8.20
CA ASP A 12 4.42 8.01 -8.05
C ASP A 12 4.70 9.07 -6.96
N LEU A 13 5.38 8.69 -5.87
CA LEU A 13 5.69 9.59 -4.76
C LEU A 13 6.94 10.45 -4.97
N THR A 14 7.92 9.95 -5.72
CA THR A 14 9.26 10.58 -5.80
C THR A 14 9.69 10.96 -7.21
N GLY A 15 8.97 10.49 -8.24
CA GLY A 15 9.38 10.62 -9.65
C GLY A 15 10.54 9.70 -10.05
N MET A 16 10.96 8.78 -9.19
CA MET A 16 12.08 7.88 -9.47
C MET A 16 11.71 6.84 -10.54
N HIS A 17 12.69 6.47 -11.38
CA HIS A 17 12.49 5.46 -12.42
C HIS A 17 12.09 4.09 -11.79
N PRO A 18 10.99 3.45 -12.22
CA PRO A 18 10.48 2.22 -11.60
C PRO A 18 11.49 1.07 -11.57
N VAL A 19 12.28 0.91 -12.63
CA VAL A 19 13.33 -0.14 -12.71
C VAL A 19 14.47 0.13 -11.73
N ALA A 20 14.77 1.40 -11.43
CA ALA A 20 15.75 1.70 -10.39
C ALA A 20 15.17 1.39 -9.01
N ALA A 21 13.90 1.72 -8.78
CA ALA A 21 13.21 1.43 -7.53
C ALA A 21 13.17 -0.08 -7.23
N ILE A 22 12.83 -0.91 -8.21
CA ILE A 22 12.73 -2.35 -8.00
C ILE A 22 14.07 -2.99 -7.61
N LEU A 23 15.18 -2.43 -8.09
CA LEU A 23 16.53 -2.90 -7.77
C LEU A 23 17.01 -2.40 -6.39
N LEU A 24 16.66 -1.17 -6.03
CA LEU A 24 17.13 -0.53 -4.80
C LEU A 24 16.30 -0.93 -3.57
N LEU A 25 15.01 -1.23 -3.72
CA LEU A 25 14.12 -1.61 -2.61
C LEU A 25 14.65 -2.80 -1.76
N PRO A 26 15.16 -3.89 -2.34
CA PRO A 26 15.68 -5.02 -1.55
C PRO A 26 17.03 -4.75 -0.88
N LEU A 27 17.74 -3.67 -1.22
CA LEU A 27 19.10 -3.44 -0.75
C LEU A 27 19.16 -3.26 0.77
N GLY A 28 18.15 -2.59 1.35
CA GLY A 28 18.02 -2.47 2.81
C GLY A 28 17.87 -3.83 3.51
N VAL A 29 17.17 -4.77 2.88
CA VAL A 29 17.01 -6.15 3.37
C VAL A 29 18.33 -6.89 3.40
N VAL A 30 19.10 -6.78 2.30
CA VAL A 30 20.42 -7.39 2.21
C VAL A 30 21.32 -6.92 3.35
N VAL A 31 21.33 -5.62 3.64
CA VAL A 31 22.19 -5.06 4.71
C VAL A 31 21.86 -5.67 6.07
N TYR A 32 20.60 -5.64 6.53
CA TYR A 32 20.29 -6.14 7.87
C TYR A 32 20.42 -7.67 7.97
N THR A 33 20.21 -8.41 6.87
CA THR A 33 20.39 -9.87 6.84
C THR A 33 21.87 -10.23 6.93
N LEU A 34 22.76 -9.50 6.25
CA LEU A 34 24.21 -9.76 6.28
C LEU A 34 24.81 -9.55 7.67
N PHE A 35 24.44 -8.46 8.36
CA PHE A 35 25.03 -8.14 9.67
C PHE A 35 24.32 -8.83 10.85
N GLY A 36 23.01 -9.05 10.76
CA GLY A 36 22.20 -9.53 11.89
C GLY A 36 21.69 -10.97 11.76
N GLY A 37 21.88 -11.61 10.60
CA GLY A 37 21.45 -12.97 10.33
C GLY A 37 19.94 -13.18 10.49
N ILE A 38 19.54 -14.40 10.87
CA ILE A 38 18.13 -14.79 10.94
C ILE A 38 17.37 -14.08 12.07
N LYS A 39 18.04 -13.77 13.19
CA LYS A 39 17.43 -13.08 14.33
C LYS A 39 17.02 -11.66 13.97
N ALA A 40 17.90 -10.92 13.28
CA ALA A 40 17.56 -9.59 12.80
C ALA A 40 16.43 -9.64 11.77
N THR A 41 16.46 -10.62 10.86
CA THR A 41 15.42 -10.80 9.85
C THR A 41 14.04 -11.01 10.49
N PHE A 42 13.93 -11.88 11.51
CA PHE A 42 12.68 -12.08 12.24
C PHE A 42 12.20 -10.82 12.96
N LEU A 43 13.12 -10.11 13.62
CA LEU A 43 12.76 -8.88 14.34
C LEU A 43 12.26 -7.79 13.37
N THR A 44 12.95 -7.61 12.23
CA THR A 44 12.55 -6.64 11.21
C THR A 44 11.22 -7.00 10.56
N ASP A 45 10.95 -8.28 10.32
CA ASP A 45 9.69 -8.74 9.72
C ASP A 45 8.50 -8.53 10.69
N TYR A 46 8.71 -8.82 11.97
CA TYR A 46 7.72 -8.54 13.01
C TYR A 46 7.43 -7.04 13.12
N ALA A 47 8.46 -6.20 13.22
CA ALA A 47 8.30 -4.75 13.29
C ALA A 47 7.63 -4.18 12.04
N HIS A 48 8.02 -4.65 10.86
CA HIS A 48 7.42 -4.26 9.58
C HIS A 48 5.92 -4.59 9.55
N THR A 49 5.55 -5.81 9.95
CA THR A 49 4.14 -6.25 9.98
C THR A 49 3.30 -5.41 10.94
N VAL A 50 3.82 -5.11 12.14
CA VAL A 50 3.12 -4.26 13.12
C VAL A 50 2.85 -2.87 12.55
N VAL A 51 3.86 -2.25 11.93
CA VAL A 51 3.72 -0.92 11.31
C VAL A 51 2.71 -0.95 10.17
N LEU A 52 2.76 -1.98 9.32
CA LEU A 52 1.79 -2.14 8.23
C LEU A 52 0.35 -2.26 8.73
N ILE A 53 0.11 -3.05 9.78
CA ILE A 53 -1.23 -3.20 10.36
C ILE A 53 -1.78 -1.84 10.84
N ILE A 54 -0.94 -1.05 11.52
CA ILE A 54 -1.34 0.28 11.99
C ILE A 54 -1.72 1.18 10.81
N ILE A 55 -0.91 1.21 9.75
CA ILE A 55 -1.18 2.02 8.55
C ILE A 55 -2.48 1.56 7.89
N ILE A 56 -2.70 0.25 7.71
CA ILE A 56 -3.91 -0.31 7.11
C ILE A 56 -5.16 0.09 7.90
N ILE A 57 -5.10 0.02 9.23
CA ILE A 57 -6.22 0.41 10.09
C ILE A 57 -6.54 1.90 9.92
N ILE A 58 -5.53 2.76 9.94
CA ILE A 58 -5.69 4.21 9.76
C ILE A 58 -6.31 4.50 8.37
N PHE A 59 -5.77 3.92 7.30
CA PHE A 59 -6.30 4.08 5.95
C PHE A 59 -7.73 3.54 5.83
N GLY A 60 -8.03 2.41 6.47
CA GLY A 60 -9.35 1.81 6.50
C GLY A 60 -10.39 2.78 7.09
N PHE A 61 -10.15 3.30 8.29
CA PHE A 61 -11.05 4.27 8.91
C PHE A 61 -11.09 5.62 8.17
N SER A 62 -9.93 6.10 7.70
CA SER A 62 -9.87 7.35 6.94
C SER A 62 -10.68 7.28 5.65
N THR A 63 -10.69 6.12 4.99
CA THR A 63 -11.37 5.92 3.70
C THR A 63 -12.86 5.63 3.90
N TRP A 64 -13.20 4.79 4.88
CA TRP A 64 -14.54 4.22 5.03
C TRP A 64 -15.36 4.78 6.19
N ALA A 65 -14.83 5.71 6.98
CA ALA A 65 -15.58 6.32 8.08
C ALA A 65 -15.50 7.85 8.10
N THR A 66 -14.38 8.45 7.68
CA THR A 66 -14.20 9.92 7.77
C THR A 66 -14.10 10.63 6.42
N SER A 67 -13.87 9.90 5.33
CA SER A 67 -13.75 10.50 3.99
C SER A 67 -15.08 11.10 3.52
N HIS A 68 -15.09 12.39 3.17
CA HIS A 68 -16.25 13.05 2.59
C HIS A 68 -16.62 12.49 1.18
N LYS A 69 -15.70 11.79 0.50
CA LYS A 69 -15.95 11.24 -0.84
C LYS A 69 -16.58 9.85 -0.80
N LEU A 70 -16.08 8.97 0.06
CA LEU A 70 -16.49 7.56 0.12
C LEU A 70 -17.41 7.32 1.31
N GLY A 71 -17.05 7.82 2.50
CA GLY A 71 -17.90 7.89 3.68
C GLY A 71 -18.21 6.55 4.35
N SER A 72 -18.76 5.59 3.60
CA SER A 72 -19.07 4.22 4.03
C SER A 72 -19.32 3.32 2.81
N PRO A 73 -19.24 1.98 2.95
CA PRO A 73 -19.57 1.05 1.86
C PRO A 73 -20.96 1.26 1.23
N GLY A 74 -21.97 1.64 2.02
CA GLY A 74 -23.31 1.92 1.51
C GLY A 74 -23.35 3.16 0.61
N VAL A 75 -22.70 4.24 1.03
CA VAL A 75 -22.60 5.47 0.21
C VAL A 75 -21.87 5.19 -1.10
N VAL A 76 -20.81 4.37 -1.07
CA VAL A 76 -20.09 3.96 -2.28
C VAL A 76 -20.97 3.13 -3.21
N TRP A 77 -21.77 2.21 -2.67
CA TRP A 77 -22.74 1.43 -3.46
C TRP A 77 -23.76 2.34 -4.17
N ASP A 78 -24.31 3.32 -3.45
CA ASP A 78 -25.28 4.27 -4.03
C ASP A 78 -24.65 5.12 -5.13
N ILE A 79 -23.41 5.58 -4.93
CA ILE A 79 -22.67 6.36 -5.94
C ILE A 79 -22.45 5.52 -7.21
N ILE A 80 -21.95 4.29 -7.06
CA ILE A 80 -21.66 3.42 -8.20
C ILE A 80 -22.94 3.03 -8.94
N THR A 81 -24.03 2.77 -8.22
CA THR A 81 -25.34 2.44 -8.83
C THR A 81 -25.85 3.59 -9.69
N LYS A 82 -25.77 4.83 -9.19
CA LYS A 82 -26.12 6.03 -9.99
C LYS A 82 -25.25 6.18 -11.23
N VAL A 83 -23.94 5.98 -11.10
CA VAL A 83 -23.01 6.04 -12.25
C VAL A 83 -23.33 4.95 -13.27
N ALA A 84 -23.73 3.76 -12.81
CA ALA A 84 -24.12 2.67 -13.71
C ALA A 84 -25.43 2.96 -14.46
N GLU A 85 -26.36 3.72 -13.87
CA GLU A 85 -27.57 4.19 -14.56
C GLU A 85 -27.27 5.30 -15.58
N GLU A 86 -26.36 6.23 -15.26
CA GLU A 86 -25.99 7.35 -16.12
C GLU A 86 -25.04 6.97 -17.27
N SER A 87 -24.21 5.95 -17.07
CA SER A 87 -23.24 5.46 -18.05
C SER A 87 -23.16 3.94 -17.99
N PRO A 88 -24.20 3.24 -18.50
CA PRO A 88 -24.21 1.79 -18.53
C PRO A 88 -23.07 1.29 -19.41
N VAL A 89 -22.22 0.46 -18.80
CA VAL A 89 -21.20 -0.29 -19.53
C VAL A 89 -21.90 -1.51 -20.12
N GLU A 90 -21.79 -1.69 -21.44
CA GLU A 90 -22.24 -2.94 -22.11
C GLU A 90 -21.50 -4.18 -21.57
#